data_AF-A0A938FWY9-F1
#
_entry.id   AF-A0A938FWY9-F1
#
_cell.length_a   1.000
_cell.length_b   1.000
_cell.length_c   1.000
_cell.angle_alpha   90.00
_cell.angle_beta   90.00
_cell.angle_gamma   90.00
#
_symmetry.space_group_name_H-M   'P 1'
#
loop_
_entity.id
_entity.type
_entity.pdbx_description
1 polymer ?
#
loop_
_entity_poly.entity_id
_entity_poly.type
_entity_poly.pdbx_seq_one_letter_code
_entity_poly.pdbx_strand_id
1 'polypeptide(L)'
;MFELLFKYPSAVFEKGTFVFLASWPAWVLIAAILAVAAALAWHVLRNRGRLEGRRPVALWLLESGMASLILLLLWQPALSVATLRPQQNVIALLVDDSRSMAAREGDSTRLEQARA
;
A
#
# COMPACT_ATOMS: atom_id res chain seq x y z
N MET A 1 14.32 13.69 -2.76
CA MET A 1 13.16 14.49 -2.30
C MET A 1 11.93 13.62 -2.00
N PHE A 2 11.61 12.64 -2.86
CA PHE A 2 10.45 11.75 -2.66
C PHE A 2 10.43 11.02 -1.30
N GLU A 3 11.58 10.46 -0.89
CA GLU A 3 11.71 9.74 0.39
C GLU A 3 11.46 10.64 1.62
N LEU A 4 11.69 11.95 1.52
CA LEU A 4 11.44 12.90 2.60
C LEU A 4 9.94 13.11 2.87
N LEU A 5 9.12 13.06 1.80
CA LEU A 5 7.67 13.23 1.87
C LEU A 5 6.94 11.91 2.14
N PHE A 6 7.43 10.81 1.55
CA PHE A 6 6.70 9.54 1.49
C PHE A 6 7.34 8.41 2.29
N LYS A 7 8.43 8.68 3.01
CA LYS A 7 9.20 7.75 3.86
C LYS A 7 9.85 6.57 3.13
N TYR A 8 9.27 6.08 2.04
CA TYR A 8 9.74 4.92 1.28
C TYR A 8 10.35 5.32 -0.07
N PRO A 9 11.35 4.56 -0.58
CA PRO A 9 11.93 4.77 -1.91
C PRO A 9 10.89 4.62 -3.02
N SER A 10 11.07 5.34 -4.13
CA SER A 10 10.18 5.26 -5.31
C SER A 10 10.06 3.85 -5.87
N ALA A 11 11.12 3.04 -5.79
CA ALA A 11 11.11 1.64 -6.22
C ALA A 11 10.08 0.77 -5.48
N VAL A 12 9.70 1.15 -4.25
CA VAL A 12 8.64 0.46 -3.49
C VAL A 12 7.27 0.85 -4.02
N PHE A 13 7.08 2.11 -4.41
CA PHE A 13 5.84 2.60 -5.03
C PHE A 13 5.62 2.05 -6.44
N GLU A 14 6.69 1.80 -7.20
CA GLU A 14 6.59 1.15 -8.52
C GLU A 14 6.13 -0.31 -8.45
N LYS A 15 6.46 -1.01 -7.36
CA LYS A 15 6.11 -2.42 -7.14
C LYS A 15 4.84 -2.60 -6.30
N GLY A 16 4.42 -1.55 -5.60
CA GLY A 16 3.26 -1.56 -4.71
C GLY A 16 1.96 -1.21 -5.44
N THR A 17 0.85 -1.66 -4.87
CA THR A 17 -0.50 -1.27 -5.29
C THR A 17 -1.08 -0.30 -4.28
N PHE A 18 -1.61 0.83 -4.75
CA PHE A 18 -2.31 1.78 -3.89
C PHE A 18 -3.67 1.23 -3.49
N VAL A 19 -3.93 1.23 -2.19
CA VAL A 19 -5.19 0.76 -1.60
C VAL A 19 -5.67 1.76 -0.55
N PHE A 20 -6.97 1.83 -0.35
CA PHE A 20 -7.55 2.52 0.80
C PHE A 20 -7.93 1.48 1.85
N LEU A 21 -7.43 1.65 3.08
CA LEU A 21 -7.72 0.71 4.17
C LEU A 21 -9.06 0.98 4.84
N ALA A 22 -9.66 2.15 4.61
CA ALA A 22 -10.99 2.47 5.11
C ALA A 22 -12.06 1.50 4.57
N SER A 23 -12.97 1.06 5.44
CA SER A 23 -14.08 0.16 5.06
C SER A 23 -15.14 0.81 4.15
N TRP A 24 -14.99 2.09 3.85
CA TRP A 24 -15.95 2.87 3.07
C TRP A 24 -15.52 2.95 1.61
N PRO A 25 -16.46 2.82 0.65
CA PRO A 25 -16.14 2.90 -0.77
C PRO A 25 -15.46 4.21 -1.18
N ALA A 26 -14.58 4.16 -2.17
CA ALA A 26 -13.88 5.34 -2.69
C ALA A 26 -14.82 6.42 -3.25
N TRP A 27 -16.00 6.04 -3.75
CA TRP A 27 -16.99 7.01 -4.23
C TRP A 27 -17.53 7.90 -3.10
N VAL A 28 -17.59 7.40 -1.86
CA VAL A 28 -18.02 8.19 -0.70
C VAL A 28 -16.98 9.27 -0.39
N LEU A 29 -15.68 8.96 -0.50
CA LEU A 29 -14.62 9.95 -0.36
C LEU A 29 -14.79 11.08 -1.39
N ILE A 30 -15.01 10.74 -2.65
CA ILE A 30 -15.21 11.72 -3.72
C ILE A 30 -16.44 12.59 -3.42
N ALA A 31 -17.56 11.96 -3.04
CA ALA A 31 -18.77 12.67 -2.67
C ALA A 31 -18.55 13.61 -1.46
N ALA A 32 -17.81 13.17 -0.44
CA ALA A 32 -17.49 13.98 0.73
C ALA A 32 -16.61 15.18 0.38
N ILE A 33 -15.58 14.98 -0.45
CA ILE A 33 -14.72 16.06 -0.96
C ILE A 33 -15.55 17.11 -1.71
N LEU A 34 -16.41 16.67 -2.62
CA LEU A 34 -17.26 17.57 -3.39
C LEU A 34 -18.25 18.33 -2.50
N ALA A 35 -18.86 17.64 -1.52
CA ALA A 35 -19.79 18.25 -0.58
C ALA A 35 -19.10 19.33 0.27
N VAL A 36 -17.91 19.06 0.81
CA VAL A 36 -17.15 20.03 1.62
C VAL A 36 -16.68 21.20 0.75
N ALA A 37 -16.13 20.95 -0.45
CA ALA A 37 -15.71 22.00 -1.35
C ALA A 37 -16.86 22.92 -1.77
N ALA A 38 -18.06 22.35 -2.01
CA ALA A 38 -19.27 23.11 -2.33
C ALA A 38 -19.76 23.93 -1.13
N ALA A 39 -19.74 23.37 0.08
CA ALA A 39 -20.11 24.09 1.30
C ALA A 39 -19.17 25.28 1.57
N LEU A 40 -17.86 25.08 1.40
CA LEU A 40 -16.86 26.13 1.52
C LEU A 40 -17.01 27.17 0.41
N ALA A 41 -17.30 26.76 -0.82
CA ALA A 41 -17.59 27.68 -1.92
C ALA A 41 -18.78 28.56 -1.55
N TRP A 42 -19.89 27.96 -1.11
CA TRP A 42 -21.09 28.69 -0.68
C TRP A 42 -20.78 29.70 0.44
N HIS A 43 -20.00 29.29 1.45
CA HIS A 43 -19.59 30.16 2.55
C HIS A 43 -18.77 31.37 2.05
N VAL A 44 -17.79 31.14 1.17
CA VAL A 44 -16.96 32.21 0.59
C VAL A 44 -17.79 33.11 -0.31
N LEU A 45 -18.68 32.56 -1.14
CA LEU A 45 -19.60 33.29 -2.02
C LEU A 45 -20.51 34.24 -1.22
N ARG A 46 -21.09 33.75 -0.12
CA ARG A 46 -21.98 34.54 0.75
C ARG A 46 -21.25 35.67 1.46
N ASN A 47 -19.97 35.48 1.78
CA ASN A 47 -19.15 36.44 2.53
C ASN A 47 -18.26 37.32 1.64
N ARG A 48 -18.48 37.31 0.31
CA ARG A 48 -17.68 38.07 -0.67
C ARG A 48 -17.56 39.56 -0.39
N GLY A 49 -18.53 40.17 0.29
CA GLY A 49 -18.50 41.60 0.64
C GLY A 49 -17.32 42.02 1.53
N ARG A 50 -16.60 41.08 2.16
CA ARG A 50 -15.42 41.37 3.00
C ARG A 50 -14.08 41.23 2.26
N LEU A 51 -14.05 40.64 1.07
CA LEU A 51 -12.82 40.25 0.38
C LEU A 51 -12.91 40.56 -1.12
N GLU A 52 -12.15 41.57 -1.57
CA GLU A 52 -12.12 41.97 -2.98
C GLU A 52 -11.07 41.20 -3.80
N GLY A 53 -11.33 41.06 -5.10
CA GLY A 53 -10.38 40.52 -6.08
C GLY A 53 -10.19 38.99 -6.03
N ARG A 54 -8.94 38.52 -6.14
CA ARG A 54 -8.58 37.09 -6.25
C ARG A 54 -8.45 36.37 -4.90
N ARG A 55 -8.46 37.11 -3.79
CA ARG A 55 -8.33 36.60 -2.42
C ARG A 55 -9.39 35.55 -2.04
N PRO A 56 -10.70 35.74 -2.30
CA PRO A 56 -11.70 34.74 -1.94
C PRO A 56 -11.48 33.40 -2.67
N VAL A 57 -11.02 33.44 -3.93
CA VAL A 57 -10.71 32.22 -4.70
C VAL A 57 -9.50 31.50 -4.13
N ALA A 58 -8.44 32.24 -3.77
CA ALA A 58 -7.25 31.66 -3.17
C ALA A 58 -7.54 31.00 -1.82
N LEU A 59 -8.33 31.66 -0.96
CA LEU A 59 -8.76 31.10 0.32
C LEU A 59 -9.62 29.86 0.15
N TRP A 60 -10.61 29.92 -0.74
CA TRP A 60 -11.45 28.75 -1.04
C TRP A 60 -10.64 27.55 -1.53
N LEU A 61 -9.68 27.78 -2.44
CA LEU A 61 -8.79 26.71 -2.94
C LEU A 61 -7.94 26.12 -1.82
N LEU A 62 -7.38 26.96 -0.96
CA LEU A 62 -6.53 26.51 0.14
C LEU A 62 -7.31 25.73 1.19
N GLU A 63 -8.48 26.23 1.60
CA GLU A 63 -9.38 25.57 2.56
C GLU A 63 -9.90 24.25 2.00
N SER A 64 -10.40 24.24 0.76
CA SER A 64 -10.90 23.03 0.11
C SER A 64 -9.78 22.01 -0.10
N GLY A 65 -8.59 22.46 -0.47
CA GLY A 65 -7.41 21.61 -0.61
C GLY A 65 -7.00 20.96 0.71
N MET A 66 -6.94 21.76 1.80
CA MET A 66 -6.64 21.25 3.14
C MET A 66 -7.71 20.26 3.62
N ALA A 67 -8.99 20.60 3.48
CA ALA A 67 -10.08 19.71 3.88
C ALA A 67 -10.08 18.40 3.08
N SER A 68 -9.82 18.48 1.77
CA SER A 68 -9.69 17.30 0.91
C SER A 68 -8.51 16.42 1.31
N LEU A 69 -7.37 17.04 1.67
CA LEU A 69 -6.21 16.32 2.16
C LEU A 69 -6.53 15.57 3.47
N ILE A 70 -7.20 16.23 4.42
CA ILE A 70 -7.62 15.60 5.68
C ILE A 70 -8.57 14.43 5.42
N LEU A 71 -9.56 14.60 4.54
CA LEU A 71 -10.48 13.52 4.16
C LEU A 71 -9.75 12.36 3.49
N LEU A 72 -8.80 12.65 2.60
CA LEU A 72 -7.98 11.63 1.95
C LEU A 72 -7.16 10.86 2.98
N LEU A 73 -6.53 11.55 3.94
CA LEU A 73 -5.78 10.90 5.02
C LEU A 73 -6.67 10.07 5.93
N LEU A 74 -7.92 10.49 6.16
CA LEU A 74 -8.90 9.73 6.92
C LEU A 74 -9.28 8.41 6.22
N TRP A 75 -9.20 8.37 4.88
CA TRP A 75 -9.38 7.15 4.10
C TRP A 75 -8.22 6.17 4.19
N GLN A 76 -7.16 6.52 4.93
CA GLN A 76 -5.98 5.69 5.18
C GLN A 76 -5.38 5.15 3.89
N PRO A 77 -4.84 6.03 3.02
CA PRO A 77 -4.14 5.58 1.83
C PRO A 77 -2.94 4.75 2.25
N ALA A 78 -2.82 3.55 1.69
CA ALA A 78 -1.75 2.63 1.98
C ALA A 78 -1.17 2.06 0.69
N LEU A 79 0.07 1.60 0.79
CA LEU A 79 0.77 0.92 -0.29
C LEU A 79 0.88 -0.55 0.09
N SER A 80 0.24 -1.42 -0.68
CA SER A 80 0.32 -2.87 -0.53
C SER A 80 1.44 -3.41 -1.42
N VAL A 81 2.47 -4.00 -0.82
CA VAL A 81 3.63 -4.55 -1.54
C VAL A 81 3.70 -6.04 -1.28
N ALA A 82 3.70 -6.84 -2.35
CA ALA A 82 3.92 -8.28 -2.23
C ALA A 82 5.40 -8.54 -1.90
N THR A 83 5.68 -9.04 -0.70
CA THR A 83 7.02 -9.47 -0.30
C THR A 83 7.06 -10.98 -0.22
N LEU A 84 8.12 -11.59 -0.73
CA LEU A 84 8.40 -13.00 -0.49
C LEU A 84 8.79 -13.13 0.99
N ARG A 85 8.01 -13.88 1.78
CA ARG A 85 8.33 -14.16 3.18
C ARG A 85 9.66 -14.93 3.24
N PRO A 86 10.75 -14.37 3.78
CA PRO A 86 11.98 -15.11 3.98
C PRO A 86 11.74 -16.05 5.16
N GLN A 87 11.31 -17.29 4.88
CA GLN A 87 11.19 -18.47 5.78
C GLN A 87 10.19 -19.54 5.27
N GLN A 88 9.49 -19.34 4.16
CA GLN A 88 8.56 -20.36 3.61
C GLN A 88 9.23 -21.40 2.68
N ASN A 89 10.55 -21.35 2.50
CA ASN A 89 11.28 -22.37 1.74
C ASN A 89 11.60 -23.57 2.63
N VAL A 90 10.56 -24.32 3.03
CA VAL A 90 10.74 -25.60 3.70
C VAL A 90 10.89 -26.67 2.62
N ILE A 91 12.12 -27.18 2.45
CA ILE A 91 12.37 -28.36 1.63
C ILE A 91 12.26 -29.57 2.57
N ALA A 92 11.17 -30.33 2.45
CA ALA A 92 11.05 -31.61 3.14
C ALA A 92 11.79 -32.67 2.32
N LEU A 93 12.95 -33.13 2.82
CA LEU A 93 13.69 -34.24 2.23
C LEU A 93 13.26 -35.53 2.94
N LEU A 94 12.66 -36.48 2.20
CA LEU A 94 12.35 -37.81 2.71
C LEU A 94 13.32 -38.80 2.08
N VAL A 95 14.11 -39.47 2.92
CA VAL A 95 15.07 -40.50 2.51
C VAL A 95 14.56 -41.84 3.01
N ASP A 96 14.43 -42.81 2.11
CA ASP A 96 14.11 -44.20 2.47
C ASP A 96 15.34 -44.85 3.15
N ASP A 97 15.17 -45.36 4.36
CA ASP A 97 16.19 -46.06 5.16
C ASP A 97 15.88 -47.55 5.34
N SER A 98 15.00 -48.11 4.51
CA SER A 98 14.61 -49.52 4.55
C SER A 98 15.81 -50.48 4.38
N ARG A 99 15.62 -51.73 4.79
CA ARG A 99 16.65 -52.79 4.68
C ARG A 99 17.17 -53.00 3.25
N SER A 100 16.36 -52.75 2.23
CA SER A 100 16.78 -52.81 0.82
C SER A 100 17.77 -51.71 0.43
N MET A 101 17.78 -50.57 1.15
CA MET A 101 18.72 -49.48 0.91
C MET A 101 20.13 -49.78 1.41
N ALA A 102 20.27 -50.77 2.31
CA ALA A 102 21.56 -51.29 2.77
C ALA A 102 22.20 -52.28 1.77
N ALA A 103 21.51 -52.64 0.68
CA ALA A 103 22.09 -53.45 -0.37
C ALA A 103 23.21 -52.69 -1.09
N ARG A 104 24.33 -53.38 -1.35
CA ARG A 104 25.44 -52.84 -2.13
C ARG A 104 25.10 -52.84 -3.62
N GLU A 105 25.41 -51.74 -4.28
CA GLU A 105 25.30 -51.59 -5.73
C GLU A 105 26.60 -50.94 -6.23
N GLY A 106 27.53 -51.80 -6.68
CA GLY A 106 28.91 -51.39 -6.96
C GLY A 106 29.74 -51.22 -5.68
N ASP A 107 30.45 -50.10 -5.58
CA ASP A 107 31.37 -49.82 -4.47
C ASP A 107 30.68 -49.22 -3.22
N SER A 108 29.43 -48.75 -3.34
CA SER A 108 28.67 -48.12 -2.25
C SER A 108 27.28 -48.72 -2.08
N THR A 109 26.63 -48.42 -0.96
CA THR A 109 25.23 -48.76 -0.72
C THR A 109 24.29 -47.70 -1.33
N ARG A 110 23.05 -48.09 -1.66
CA ARG A 110 22.03 -47.14 -2.16
C ARG A 110 21.77 -46.01 -1.16
N LEU A 111 21.81 -46.32 0.13
CA LEU A 111 21.67 -45.33 1.20
C LEU A 111 22.82 -44.32 1.23
N GLU A 112 24.05 -44.75 0.98
CA GLU A 112 25.21 -43.85 0.90
C GLU A 112 25.11 -42.93 -0.32
N GLN A 113 24.64 -43.43 -1.45
CA GLN A 113 24.42 -42.62 -2.66
C GLN A 113 23.32 -41.58 -2.47
N ALA A 114 22.26 -41.90 -1.72
CA ALA A 114 21.16 -40.98 -1.44
C ALA A 114 21.50 -39.88 -0.40
N ARG A 115 22.61 -40.04 0.33
CA ARG A 115 23.08 -39.11 1.37
C ARG A 115 24.22 -38.18 0.89
N ALA A 116 24.83 -38.49 -0.25
CA ALA A 116 25.91 -37.70 -0.86
C ALA A 116 25.36 -36.54 -1.69
#